data_AF-A0A9D7E316-F1
#
_entry.id   AF-A0A9D7E316-F1
#
_cell.length_a   1.000
_cell.length_b   1.000
_cell.length_c   1.000
_cell.angle_alpha   90.00
_cell.angle_beta   90.00
_cell.angle_gamma   90.00
#
_symmetry.space_group_name_H-M   'P 1'
#
loop_
_entity.id
_entity.type
_entity.pdbx_description
1 polymer ?
#
loop_
_entity_poly.entity_id
_entity_poly.type
_entity_poly.pdbx_seq_one_letter_code
_entity_poly.pdbx_strand_id
1 'polypeptide(L)'
;MSFNNDVYLLGTCATNPGQSIAMSRIMPDGALDLGFGFDGNGKILAGDQSYTAAYGGARQAAGKVYVTGHSGPSPNDYRMMVARFNVDGSLDNTFGTDGFVTTEFASNENSRGWDLAVQPDGKIVAAGWSGIGSRSRAI
;
A
#
# COMPACT_ATOMS: atom_id res chain seq x y z
N MET A 1 -0.21 -13.02 0.62
CA MET A 1 0.31 -13.60 -0.65
C MET A 1 1.55 -14.44 -0.32
N SER A 2 1.78 -15.59 -0.98
CA SER A 2 2.93 -16.49 -0.71
C SER A 2 3.77 -16.69 -1.97
N PHE A 3 5.09 -16.49 -1.87
CA PHE A 3 6.09 -16.80 -2.91
C PHE A 3 7.41 -17.15 -2.22
N ASN A 4 8.04 -18.27 -2.62
CA ASN A 4 9.23 -18.84 -1.97
C ASN A 4 9.05 -19.12 -0.47
N ASN A 5 7.85 -19.57 -0.07
CA ASN A 5 7.48 -19.91 1.31
C ASN A 5 7.41 -18.71 2.29
N ASP A 6 7.76 -17.50 1.87
CA ASP A 6 7.51 -16.28 2.65
C ASP A 6 6.06 -15.80 2.48
N VAL A 7 5.41 -15.43 3.59
CA VAL A 7 4.06 -14.86 3.59
C VAL A 7 4.13 -13.42 4.06
N TYR A 8 3.64 -12.48 3.25
CA TYR A 8 3.48 -11.09 3.66
C TYR A 8 2.08 -10.88 4.23
N LEU A 9 2.02 -10.31 5.44
CA LEU A 9 0.80 -9.76 6.00
C LEU A 9 0.76 -8.27 5.68
N LEU A 10 -0.35 -7.84 5.07
CA LEU A 10 -0.60 -6.45 4.71
C LEU A 10 -1.85 -5.97 5.44
N GLY A 11 -1.83 -4.74 5.90
CA GLY A 11 -2.99 -4.12 6.49
C GLY A 11 -2.79 -2.65 6.74
N THR A 12 -3.74 -2.08 7.49
CA THR A 12 -3.71 -0.67 7.88
C THR A 12 -3.55 -0.58 9.38
N CYS A 13 -2.58 0.22 9.83
CA CYS A 13 -2.47 0.62 11.23
C CYS A 13 -3.18 1.96 11.42
N ALA A 14 -4.05 2.05 12.42
CA ALA A 14 -4.60 3.34 12.84
C ALA A 14 -3.50 4.12 13.59
N THR A 15 -3.28 5.37 13.19
CA THR A 15 -2.41 6.32 13.88
C THR A 15 -3.28 7.44 14.48
N ASN A 16 -2.75 8.19 15.45
CA ASN A 16 -3.48 9.32 16.02
C ASN A 16 -2.78 10.65 15.68
N PRO A 17 -3.36 11.48 14.79
CA PRO A 17 -4.44 11.16 13.85
C PRO A 17 -3.92 10.32 12.66
N GLY A 18 -4.81 9.59 11.98
CA GLY A 18 -4.54 9.05 10.65
C GLY A 18 -4.48 7.53 10.49
N GLN A 19 -3.88 7.12 9.38
CA GLN A 19 -3.67 5.73 8.98
C GLN A 19 -2.30 5.59 8.31
N SER A 20 -1.68 4.43 8.49
CA SER A 20 -0.47 4.05 7.76
C SER A 20 -0.57 2.61 7.25
N ILE A 21 0.12 2.33 6.15
CA ILE A 21 0.37 0.95 5.71
C ILE A 21 1.08 0.23 6.84
N ALA A 22 0.62 -0.97 7.17
CA ALA A 22 1.32 -1.90 8.03
C ALA A 22 1.66 -3.15 7.24
N MET A 23 2.91 -3.58 7.31
CA MET A 23 3.34 -4.82 6.67
C MET A 23 4.30 -5.59 7.58
N SER A 24 4.18 -6.91 7.56
CA SER A 24 5.14 -7.82 8.17
C SER A 24 5.39 -9.03 7.27
N ARG A 25 6.52 -9.71 7.47
CA ARG A 25 6.83 -10.97 6.80
C ARG A 25 6.80 -12.11 7.80
N ILE A 26 6.16 -13.20 7.40
CA ILE A 26 6.05 -14.44 8.15
C ILE A 26 6.91 -15.48 7.44
N MET A 27 7.75 -16.14 8.23
CA MET A 27 8.61 -17.23 7.81
C MET A 27 7.79 -18.49 7.52
N PRO A 28 8.38 -19.48 6.82
CA PRO A 28 7.64 -20.66 6.39
C PRO A 28 7.13 -21.54 7.54
N ASP A 29 7.79 -21.44 8.70
CA ASP A 29 7.42 -22.10 9.95
C ASP A 29 6.33 -21.34 10.74
N GLY A 30 5.85 -20.21 10.21
CA GLY A 30 4.85 -19.34 10.84
C GLY A 30 5.42 -18.30 11.81
N ALA A 31 6.74 -18.27 12.03
CA ALA A 31 7.36 -17.25 12.86
C ALA A 31 7.35 -15.88 12.19
N LEU A 32 7.27 -14.80 12.98
CA LEU A 32 7.51 -13.45 12.47
C LEU A 32 8.98 -13.30 12.09
N ASP A 33 9.26 -12.84 10.86
CA ASP A 33 10.61 -12.55 10.43
C ASP A 33 11.09 -11.22 11.03
N LEU A 34 11.90 -11.29 12.07
CA LEU A 34 12.45 -10.11 12.75
C LEU A 34 13.53 -9.38 11.93
N GLY A 35 14.05 -9.99 10.87
CA GLY A 35 14.96 -9.33 9.92
C GLY A 35 14.23 -8.47 8.89
N PHE A 36 12.89 -8.50 8.88
CA PHE A 36 12.07 -7.67 8.01
C PHE A 36 11.78 -6.30 8.62
N GLY A 37 11.86 -5.27 7.79
CA GLY A 37 11.69 -3.88 8.18
C GLY A 37 12.92 -3.31 8.87
N PHE A 38 12.69 -2.31 9.71
CA PHE A 38 13.72 -1.64 10.49
C PHE A 38 13.50 -1.94 11.98
N ASP A 39 14.53 -1.73 12.80
CA ASP A 39 14.45 -1.85 14.26
C ASP A 39 14.24 -3.28 14.82
N GLY A 40 14.37 -4.32 13.99
CA GLY A 40 14.34 -5.72 14.44
C GLY A 40 12.98 -6.21 14.95
N ASN A 41 11.89 -5.50 14.63
CA ASN A 41 10.54 -5.80 15.12
C ASN A 41 9.67 -6.57 14.11
N GLY A 42 10.21 -6.87 12.92
CA GLY A 42 9.54 -7.62 11.86
C GLY A 42 8.39 -6.89 11.16
N LYS A 43 8.28 -5.58 11.35
CA LYS A 43 7.12 -4.77 10.94
C LYS A 43 7.60 -3.48 10.30
N ILE A 44 6.79 -2.97 9.37
CA ILE A 44 6.96 -1.61 8.85
C ILE A 44 5.65 -0.83 8.99
N LEU A 45 5.81 0.47 9.18
CA LEU A 45 4.76 1.45 8.98
C LEU A 45 5.22 2.42 7.90
N ALA A 46 4.35 2.70 6.93
CA ALA A 46 4.67 3.61 5.84
C ALA A 46 3.44 4.41 5.41
N GLY A 47 3.66 5.65 4.97
CA GLY A 47 2.64 6.48 4.36
C GLY A 47 3.24 7.76 3.81
N ASP A 48 2.67 8.25 2.71
CA ASP A 48 2.99 9.54 2.10
C ASP A 48 2.08 10.66 2.62
N GLN A 49 0.89 10.33 3.12
CA GLN A 49 -0.06 11.28 3.70
C GLN A 49 -0.69 10.79 5.00
N SER A 50 -1.41 11.68 5.68
CA SER A 50 -2.05 11.42 6.98
C SER A 50 -3.03 10.25 6.96
N TYR A 51 -3.65 9.95 5.81
CA TYR A 51 -4.58 8.84 5.65
C TYR A 51 -4.09 7.89 4.56
N THR A 52 -2.98 7.20 4.81
CA THR A 52 -2.47 6.17 3.91
C THR A 52 -2.88 4.79 4.39
N ALA A 53 -3.63 4.03 3.59
CA ALA A 53 -4.12 2.71 3.95
C ALA A 53 -3.72 1.68 2.90
N ALA A 54 -3.61 0.42 3.33
CA ALA A 54 -3.36 -0.73 2.47
C ALA A 54 -4.49 -1.75 2.57
N TYR A 55 -4.86 -2.30 1.41
CA TYR A 55 -5.93 -3.29 1.26
C TYR A 55 -5.51 -4.52 0.46
N GLY A 56 -4.70 -4.32 -0.58
CA GLY A 56 -4.22 -5.40 -1.45
C GLY A 56 -2.73 -5.27 -1.73
N GLY A 57 -2.12 -6.31 -2.29
CA GLY A 57 -0.72 -6.26 -2.65
C GLY A 57 -0.24 -7.48 -3.40
N ALA A 58 0.81 -7.30 -4.20
CA ALA A 58 1.45 -8.39 -4.92
C ALA A 58 2.97 -8.28 -4.96
N ARG A 59 3.64 -9.43 -5.04
CA ARG A 59 5.10 -9.50 -5.17
C ARG A 59 5.49 -9.77 -6.61
N GLN A 60 6.50 -9.05 -7.09
CA GLN A 60 7.20 -9.38 -8.33
C GLN A 60 8.34 -10.37 -8.03
N ALA A 61 8.54 -11.35 -8.92
CA ALA A 61 9.62 -12.35 -8.78
C ALA A 61 11.03 -11.73 -8.66
N ALA A 62 11.22 -10.52 -9.20
CA ALA A 62 12.47 -9.75 -9.11
C ALA A 62 12.74 -9.11 -7.73
N GLY A 63 11.94 -9.39 -6.70
CA GLY A 63 12.21 -8.97 -5.32
C GLY A 63 11.61 -7.62 -4.91
N LYS A 64 10.46 -7.26 -5.49
CA LYS A 64 9.69 -6.08 -5.09
C LYS A 64 8.32 -6.48 -4.60
N VAL A 65 7.81 -5.78 -3.59
CA VAL A 65 6.46 -5.92 -3.07
C VAL A 65 5.70 -4.64 -3.41
N TYR A 66 4.52 -4.80 -3.99
CA TYR A 66 3.62 -3.72 -4.33
C TYR A 66 2.42 -3.79 -3.42
N VAL A 67 1.97 -2.65 -2.92
CA VAL A 67 0.82 -2.52 -2.05
C VAL A 67 -0.12 -1.50 -2.65
N THR A 68 -1.43 -1.75 -2.61
CA THR A 68 -2.45 -0.80 -3.04
C THR A 68 -3.43 -0.53 -1.92
N GLY A 69 -4.05 0.64 -2.01
CA GLY A 69 -5.05 1.13 -1.09
C GLY A 69 -5.43 2.55 -1.46
N HIS A 70 -5.40 3.43 -0.47
CA HIS A 70 -5.60 4.85 -0.69
C HIS A 70 -4.57 5.70 0.04
N SER A 71 -4.43 6.94 -0.42
CA SER A 71 -3.71 7.99 0.28
C SER A 71 -4.47 9.32 0.18
N GLY A 72 -4.42 10.11 1.25
CA GLY A 72 -5.20 11.34 1.36
C GLY A 72 -4.75 12.27 2.49
N PRO A 73 -4.92 13.60 2.34
CA PRO A 73 -4.62 14.56 3.40
C PRO A 73 -5.68 14.56 4.52
N SER A 74 -6.89 14.09 4.23
CA SER A 74 -8.01 14.15 5.18
C SER A 74 -8.96 12.95 5.02
N PRO A 75 -9.82 12.67 6.01
CA PRO A 75 -10.84 11.65 5.86
C PRO A 75 -11.71 11.95 4.64
N ASN A 76 -11.96 10.92 3.84
CA ASN A 76 -12.76 10.97 2.63
C ASN A 76 -12.21 11.77 1.44
N ASP A 77 -10.99 12.30 1.50
CA ASP A 77 -10.26 12.90 0.38
C ASP A 77 -9.12 11.96 -0.03
N TYR A 78 -9.47 10.90 -0.77
CA TYR A 78 -8.61 9.76 -1.01
C TYR A 78 -8.34 9.59 -2.50
N ARG A 79 -7.09 9.33 -2.84
CA ARG A 79 -6.63 8.91 -4.15
C ARG A 79 -6.24 7.45 -4.09
N MET A 80 -6.46 6.72 -5.18
CA MET A 80 -5.95 5.36 -5.29
C MET A 80 -4.43 5.43 -5.22
N MET A 81 -3.83 4.57 -4.40
CA MET A 81 -2.40 4.58 -4.14
C MET A 81 -1.79 3.23 -4.47
N VAL A 82 -0.59 3.25 -5.03
CA VAL A 82 0.32 2.10 -5.11
C VAL A 82 1.65 2.49 -4.47
N ALA A 83 2.11 1.70 -3.50
CA ALA A 83 3.42 1.82 -2.88
C ALA A 83 4.32 0.65 -3.30
N ARG A 84 5.63 0.88 -3.40
CA ARG A 84 6.61 -0.18 -3.69
C ARG A 84 7.62 -0.31 -2.56
N PHE A 85 7.84 -1.55 -2.14
CA PHE A 85 8.80 -1.94 -1.12
C PHE A 85 9.81 -2.93 -1.69
N ASN A 86 11.01 -2.91 -1.12
CA ASN A 86 12.00 -3.95 -1.27
C ASN A 86 11.61 -5.18 -0.44
N VAL A 87 12.18 -6.34 -0.76
CA VAL A 87 11.94 -7.59 -0.02
C VAL A 87 12.35 -7.52 1.44
N ASP A 88 13.27 -6.64 1.82
CA ASP A 88 13.66 -6.40 3.21
C ASP A 88 12.66 -5.52 3.98
N GLY A 89 11.61 -5.01 3.31
CA GLY A 89 10.59 -4.15 3.91
C GLY A 89 10.89 -2.66 3.80
N SER A 90 12.07 -2.27 3.34
CA SER A 90 12.38 -0.87 3.06
C SER A 90 11.52 -0.33 1.92
N LEU A 91 11.07 0.92 2.05
CA LEU A 91 10.35 1.60 0.99
C LEU A 91 11.30 1.89 -0.18
N ASP A 92 10.84 1.61 -1.40
CA ASP A 92 11.65 1.83 -2.60
C ASP A 92 11.41 3.25 -3.16
N ASN A 93 12.21 4.19 -2.70
CA ASN A 93 12.11 5.61 -3.07
C ASN A 93 12.38 5.90 -4.55
N THR A 94 12.77 4.91 -5.36
CA THR A 94 12.90 5.06 -6.82
C THR A 94 11.58 4.84 -7.57
N PHE A 95 10.51 4.47 -6.87
CA PHE A 95 9.18 4.29 -7.44
C PHE A 95 8.34 5.55 -7.25
N GLY A 96 7.84 6.12 -8.36
CA GLY A 96 6.99 7.31 -8.31
C GLY A 96 7.65 8.47 -7.57
N THR A 97 6.93 9.03 -6.61
CA THR A 97 7.45 10.05 -5.69
C THR A 97 7.59 9.43 -4.30
N ASP A 98 8.82 9.37 -3.80
CA ASP A 98 9.15 8.84 -2.47
C ASP A 98 8.59 7.44 -2.19
N GLY A 99 8.49 6.59 -3.22
CA GLY A 99 8.01 5.21 -3.10
C GLY A 99 6.52 5.02 -3.34
N PHE A 100 5.79 6.10 -3.68
CA PHE A 100 4.35 6.09 -3.88
C PHE A 100 3.96 6.63 -5.26
N VAL A 101 2.88 6.08 -5.80
CA VAL A 101 2.13 6.63 -6.93
C VAL A 101 0.69 6.80 -6.48
N THR A 102 0.16 8.00 -6.57
CA THR A 102 -1.26 8.28 -6.36
C THR A 102 -1.93 8.62 -7.68
N THR A 103 -3.17 8.18 -7.86
CA THR A 103 -3.96 8.45 -9.06
C THR A 103 -5.31 9.01 -8.66
N GLU A 104 -5.61 10.17 -9.24
CA GLU A 104 -6.90 10.84 -9.20
C GLU A 104 -7.57 10.66 -10.57
N PHE A 105 -8.71 10.01 -10.61
CA PHE A 105 -9.49 9.72 -11.82
C PHE A 105 -10.50 10.84 -12.14
N ALA A 106 -10.99 11.55 -11.13
CA ALA A 106 -11.88 12.71 -11.25
C ALA A 106 -11.74 13.65 -10.05
N SER A 107 -12.08 14.92 -10.24
CA SER A 107 -12.01 15.90 -9.14
C SER A 107 -13.07 15.62 -8.06
N ASN A 108 -12.69 15.82 -6.80
CA ASN A 108 -13.55 15.61 -5.62
C ASN A 108 -14.05 14.17 -5.43
N GLU A 109 -13.33 13.20 -5.97
CA GLU A 109 -13.66 11.79 -5.78
C GLU A 109 -13.01 11.21 -4.52
N ASN A 110 -13.50 10.04 -4.15
CA ASN A 110 -12.86 9.17 -3.20
C ASN A 110 -12.51 7.85 -3.90
N SER A 111 -11.23 7.61 -4.07
CA SER A 111 -10.69 6.47 -4.81
C SER A 111 -9.89 5.54 -3.91
N ARG A 112 -10.10 4.23 -4.07
CA ARG A 112 -9.44 3.17 -3.31
C ARG A 112 -9.07 2.01 -4.23
N GLY A 113 -7.82 1.55 -4.15
CA GLY A 113 -7.39 0.28 -4.73
C GLY A 113 -7.66 -0.86 -3.75
N TRP A 114 -8.36 -1.91 -4.19
CA TRP A 114 -8.69 -3.08 -3.35
C TRP A 114 -7.73 -4.24 -3.57
N ASP A 115 -7.27 -4.41 -4.80
CA ASP A 115 -6.37 -5.49 -5.16
C ASP A 115 -5.43 -5.06 -6.29
N LEU A 116 -4.30 -5.76 -6.42
CA LEU A 116 -3.37 -5.53 -7.51
C LEU A 116 -2.69 -6.82 -7.95
N ALA A 117 -2.30 -6.86 -9.23
CA ALA A 117 -1.47 -7.91 -9.79
C ALA A 117 -0.25 -7.30 -10.51
N VAL A 118 0.87 -8.00 -10.44
CA VAL A 118 2.07 -7.68 -11.24
C VAL A 118 2.17 -8.68 -12.39
N GLN A 119 2.21 -8.17 -13.62
CA GLN A 119 2.35 -8.95 -14.83
C GLN A 119 3.81 -9.44 -15.01
N PRO A 120 4.06 -10.51 -15.78
CA PRO A 120 5.41 -11.02 -16.03
C PRO A 120 6.38 -10.00 -16.66
N ASP A 121 5.85 -9.04 -17.43
CA ASP A 121 6.63 -7.95 -18.03
C ASP A 121 6.92 -6.78 -17.06
N GLY A 122 6.51 -6.91 -15.79
CA GLY A 122 6.72 -5.92 -14.74
C GLY A 122 5.63 -4.83 -14.69
N LYS A 123 4.61 -4.87 -15.55
CA LYS A 123 3.47 -3.94 -15.44
C LYS A 123 2.61 -4.26 -14.22
N ILE A 124 1.99 -3.23 -13.67
CA ILE A 124 1.13 -3.33 -12.48
C ILE A 124 -0.30 -3.04 -12.92
N VAL A 125 -1.23 -3.88 -12.49
CA VAL A 125 -2.68 -3.66 -12.65
C VAL A 125 -3.27 -3.54 -11.26
N ALA A 126 -3.81 -2.38 -10.92
CA ALA A 126 -4.55 -2.17 -9.68
C ALA A 126 -6.05 -2.08 -10.02
N ALA A 127 -6.87 -2.74 -9.22
CA ALA A 127 -8.33 -2.72 -9.33
C ALA A 127 -8.92 -2.11 -8.06
N GLY A 128 -10.02 -1.37 -8.22
CA GLY A 128 -10.54 -0.58 -7.13
C GLY A 128 -11.88 0.07 -7.44
N TRP A 129 -12.26 0.98 -6.56
CA TRP A 129 -13.47 1.79 -6.69
C TRP A 129 -13.10 3.27 -6.68
N SER A 130 -13.71 4.03 -7.57
CA SER A 130 -13.78 5.49 -7.50
C SER A 130 -15.25 5.89 -7.45
N GLY A 131 -15.57 6.84 -6.58
CA GLY A 131 -16.87 7.50 -6.57
C GLY A 131 -16.74 8.96 -6.21
N ILE A 132 -17.53 9.80 -6.89
CA ILE A 132 -17.73 11.19 -6.50
C ILE A 132 -18.46 11.17 -5.17
N GLY A 133 -17.78 11.57 -4.09
CA GLY A 133 -18.47 11.81 -2.84
C GLY A 133 -19.45 12.95 -3.07
N SER A 134 -20.71 12.78 -2.67
CA SER A 134 -21.74 13.82 -2.75
C SER A 134 -21.36 15.02 -1.86
N ARG A 135 -20.38 15.82 -2.26
CA ARG A 135 -20.23 17.18 -1.76
C ARG A 135 -21.35 17.95 -2.43
N SER A 136 -22.52 17.96 -1.79
CA SER A 136 -23.62 18.81 -2.21
C SER A 136 -23.08 20.23 -2.33
N ARG A 137 -22.85 20.69 -3.56
CA ARG A 137 -22.76 22.13 -3.81
C ARG A 137 -24.18 22.63 -3.58
N ALA A 138 -24.41 23.18 -2.40
CA ALA A 138 -25.48 24.15 -2.24
C ALA A 138 -25.12 25.30 -3.20
N ILE A 139 -25.84 25.35 -4.31
CA ILE A 139 -25.99 26.56 -5.12
C ILE A 139 -27.09 27.41 -4.50
#